data_AF-A0A0A2TJS5-F1
#
_entry.id   AF-A0A0A2TJS5-F1
#
_cell.length_a   1.000
_cell.length_b   1.000
_cell.length_c   1.000
_cell.angle_alpha   90.00
_cell.angle_beta   90.00
_cell.angle_gamma   90.00
#
_symmetry.space_group_name_H-M   'P 1'
#
loop_
_entity.id
_entity.type
_entity.pdbx_description
1 polymer ?
#
loop_
_entity_poly.entity_id
_entity_poly.type
_entity_poly.pdbx_seq_one_letter_code
_entity_poly.pdbx_strand_id
1 'polypeptide(L)'
;MKRRNIQQKVDQELEHVTFQSQSQVLERVKPASKKERLRAWLNKEVEVPLVPAATASLLLVVSLTFKPFFLSNNQEHPAIQENDELIERGGSVYWKSSYMEVKNHARENEN
;
A
#
# COMPACT_ATOMS: atom_id res chain seq x y z
N MET A 1 53.19 43.03 -3.78
CA MET A 1 53.62 43.00 -2.36
C MET A 1 52.50 42.90 -1.32
N LYS A 2 51.24 43.28 -1.60
CA LYS A 2 50.18 43.36 -0.57
C LYS A 2 49.58 42.02 -0.07
N ARG A 3 49.58 40.94 -0.88
CA ARG A 3 48.91 39.67 -0.49
C ARG A 3 49.60 38.90 0.64
N ARG A 4 50.94 38.94 0.73
CA ARG A 4 51.69 38.15 1.73
C ARG A 4 51.45 38.61 3.17
N ASN A 5 51.34 39.92 3.39
CA ASN A 5 51.05 40.48 4.72
C ASN A 5 49.64 40.14 5.21
N ILE A 6 48.66 40.05 4.30
CA ILE A 6 47.29 39.67 4.66
C ILE A 6 47.26 38.20 5.09
N GLN A 7 47.97 37.35 4.36
CA GLN A 7 48.01 35.91 4.64
C GLN A 7 48.67 35.62 6.00
N GLN A 8 49.81 36.27 6.29
CA GLN A 8 50.46 36.14 7.60
C GLN A 8 49.58 36.59 8.76
N LYS A 9 48.82 37.68 8.57
CA LYS A 9 47.90 38.15 9.61
C LYS A 9 46.75 37.19 9.83
N VAL A 10 46.17 36.63 8.77
CA VAL A 10 45.11 35.61 8.87
C VAL A 10 45.64 34.34 9.56
N ASP A 11 46.85 33.90 9.24
CA ASP A 11 47.45 32.72 9.87
C ASP A 11 47.70 32.94 11.37
N GLN A 12 48.13 34.14 11.79
CA GLN A 12 48.31 34.52 13.20
C GLN A 12 46.99 34.55 13.99
N GLU A 13 45.92 35.05 13.37
CA GLU A 13 44.59 35.11 13.98
C GLU A 13 43.96 33.70 14.09
N LEU A 14 44.28 32.80 13.15
CA LEU A 14 43.81 31.42 13.13
C LEU A 14 44.68 30.44 13.94
N GLU A 15 45.91 30.82 14.30
CA GLU A 15 46.82 29.99 15.11
C GLU A 15 46.19 29.56 16.45
N HIS A 16 45.31 30.40 17.00
CA HIS A 16 44.59 30.15 18.25
C HIS A 16 43.22 29.49 18.04
N VAL A 17 42.76 29.35 16.80
CA VAL A 17 41.46 28.77 16.44
C VAL A 17 41.67 27.33 15.98
N THR A 18 41.67 26.40 16.93
CA THR A 18 41.69 24.97 16.60
C THR A 18 40.29 24.50 16.24
N PHE A 19 40.04 24.20 14.97
CA PHE A 19 38.78 23.62 14.50
C PHE A 19 38.62 22.18 15.05
N GLN A 20 38.03 22.05 16.24
CA GLN A 20 37.77 20.75 16.86
C GLN A 20 36.61 19.96 16.23
N SER A 21 35.72 20.63 15.48
CA SER A 21 34.46 20.05 14.99
C SER A 21 34.47 19.64 13.52
N GLN A 22 35.64 19.53 12.89
CA GLN A 22 35.73 19.16 11.47
C GLN A 22 34.96 17.86 11.16
N SER A 23 35.05 16.86 12.04
CA SER A 23 34.28 15.61 11.95
C SER A 23 32.77 15.81 12.09
N GLN A 24 32.32 16.65 13.03
CA GLN A 24 30.92 17.00 13.24
C GLN A 24 30.31 17.76 12.06
N VAL A 25 31.06 18.68 11.46
CA VAL A 25 30.62 19.40 10.25
C VAL A 25 30.53 18.44 9.07
N LEU A 26 31.51 17.55 8.91
CA LEU A 26 31.48 16.53 7.86
C LEU A 26 30.33 15.54 8.02
N GLU A 27 29.96 15.16 9.25
CA GLU A 27 28.75 14.35 9.49
C GLU A 27 27.48 15.10 9.11
N ARG A 28 27.39 16.40 9.39
CA ARG A 28 26.22 17.22 9.07
C ARG A 28 26.03 17.46 7.56
N VAL A 29 27.11 17.42 6.80
CA VAL A 29 27.12 17.64 5.34
C VAL A 29 27.01 16.32 4.56
N LYS A 30 27.13 15.16 5.22
CA LYS A 30 26.94 13.86 4.55
C LYS A 30 25.49 13.71 4.07
N PRO A 31 25.28 13.26 2.82
CA PRO A 31 23.94 12.98 2.33
C PRO A 31 23.33 11.84 3.15
N ALA A 32 22.10 12.05 3.64
CA ALA A 32 21.40 11.09 4.50
C ALA A 32 21.35 9.70 3.85
N SER A 33 21.91 8.71 4.55
CA SER A 33 21.89 7.31 4.14
C SER A 33 20.45 6.79 4.08
N LYS A 34 20.17 5.77 3.24
CA LYS A 34 18.82 5.16 3.14
C LYS A 34 18.26 4.73 4.50
N LYS A 35 19.13 4.30 5.43
CA LYS A 35 18.75 3.96 6.82
C LYS A 35 18.39 5.19 7.65
N GLU A 36 19.09 6.30 7.46
CA GLU A 36 18.78 7.58 8.12
C GLU A 36 17.48 8.18 7.57
N ARG A 37 17.17 8.00 6.28
CA ARG A 37 15.88 8.40 5.70
C ARG A 37 14.71 7.64 6.33
N LEU A 38 14.86 6.35 6.59
CA LEU A 38 13.85 5.57 7.30
C LEU A 38 13.69 6.04 8.75
N ARG A 39 14.81 6.28 9.46
CA ARG A 39 14.77 6.83 10.82
C ARG A 39 14.16 8.23 10.87
N ALA A 40 14.41 9.06 9.87
CA ALA A 40 13.81 10.38 9.74
C ALA A 40 12.31 10.30 9.46
N TRP A 41 11.87 9.31 8.66
CA TRP A 41 10.44 9.05 8.43
C TRP A 41 9.71 8.55 9.69
N LEU A 42 10.41 7.81 10.54
CA LEU A 42 9.96 7.38 11.87
C LEU A 42 10.07 8.50 12.93
N ASN A 43 10.78 9.60 12.63
CA ASN A 43 10.92 10.70 13.56
C ASN A 43 9.65 11.54 13.53
N LYS A 44 9.12 11.87 14.72
CA LYS A 44 7.80 12.48 14.97
C LYS A 44 7.53 13.85 14.32
N GLU A 45 8.49 14.41 13.57
CA GLU A 45 8.37 15.71 12.89
C GLU A 45 7.77 15.62 11.48
N VAL A 46 7.53 14.41 10.96
CA VAL A 46 6.75 14.27 9.73
C VAL A 46 5.30 14.57 10.09
N GLU A 47 4.87 15.81 9.90
CA GLU A 47 3.47 16.20 9.89
C GLU A 47 2.80 15.46 8.74
N VAL A 48 2.29 14.26 9.02
CA VAL A 48 1.56 13.48 8.01
C VAL A 48 0.26 14.22 7.75
N PRO A 49 0.02 14.72 6.52
CA PRO A 49 -1.22 15.42 6.23
C PRO A 49 -2.40 14.44 6.44
N LEU A 50 -3.34 14.85 7.29
CA LEU A 50 -4.40 13.97 7.79
C LEU A 50 -5.26 13.39 6.65
N VAL A 51 -5.61 14.24 5.68
CA VAL A 51 -6.46 13.87 4.54
C VAL A 51 -5.87 12.71 3.72
N PRO A 52 -4.66 12.81 3.15
CA PRO A 52 -4.09 11.71 2.36
C PRO A 52 -3.81 10.45 3.20
N ALA A 53 -3.44 10.59 4.49
CA ALA A 53 -3.25 9.44 5.36
C ALA A 53 -4.56 8.69 5.61
N ALA A 54 -5.62 9.40 5.97
CA ALA A 54 -6.94 8.83 6.19
C ALA A 54 -7.47 8.14 4.92
N THR A 55 -7.32 8.78 3.75
CA THR A 55 -7.71 8.20 2.47
C THR A 55 -6.95 6.91 2.17
N ALA A 56 -5.62 6.90 2.37
CA ALA A 56 -4.81 5.71 2.15
C ALA A 56 -5.20 4.56 3.10
N SER A 57 -5.43 4.86 4.38
CA SER A 57 -5.90 3.87 5.36
C SER A 57 -7.27 3.31 4.99
N LEU A 58 -8.22 4.15 4.59
CA LEU A 58 -9.55 3.73 4.17
C LEU A 58 -9.48 2.80 2.95
N LEU A 59 -8.70 3.16 1.93
CA LEU A 59 -8.51 2.32 0.74
C LEU A 59 -7.89 0.96 1.07
N LEU A 60 -6.94 0.92 2.02
CA LEU A 60 -6.36 -0.33 2.49
C LEU A 60 -7.41 -1.22 3.16
N VAL A 61 -8.22 -0.66 4.05
CA VAL A 61 -9.30 -1.39 4.73
C VAL A 61 -10.32 -1.91 3.71
N VAL A 62 -10.75 -1.07 2.76
CA VAL A 62 -11.66 -1.47 1.69
C VAL A 62 -11.06 -2.60 0.84
N SER A 63 -9.80 -2.50 0.43
CA SER A 63 -9.14 -3.53 -0.37
C SER A 63 -9.04 -4.89 0.34
N LEU A 64 -8.75 -4.87 1.65
CA LEU A 64 -8.66 -6.10 2.44
C LEU A 64 -10.04 -6.72 2.73
N THR A 65 -11.06 -5.90 2.96
CA THR A 65 -12.41 -6.35 3.32
C THR A 65 -13.25 -6.77 2.10
N PHE A 66 -13.06 -6.13 0.95
CA PHE A 66 -13.83 -6.41 -0.28
C PHE A 66 -13.18 -7.46 -1.20
N LYS A 67 -11.95 -7.91 -0.92
CA LYS A 67 -11.31 -9.01 -1.67
C LYS A 67 -12.19 -10.26 -1.85
N PRO A 68 -12.91 -10.79 -0.82
CA PRO A 68 -13.80 -11.92 -1.03
C PRO A 68 -15.03 -11.59 -1.88
N PHE A 69 -15.49 -10.33 -1.91
CA PHE A 69 -16.69 -9.94 -2.66
C PHE A 69 -16.48 -10.00 -4.18
N PHE A 70 -15.30 -9.61 -4.67
CA PHE A 70 -14.98 -9.68 -6.10
C PHE A 70 -14.53 -11.08 -6.56
N LEU A 71 -13.97 -11.90 -5.67
CA LEU A 71 -13.55 -13.27 -6.00
C LEU A 71 -14.70 -14.28 -5.92
N SER A 72 -15.76 -14.01 -5.15
CA SER A 72 -16.96 -14.87 -5.09
C SER A 72 -17.90 -14.73 -6.30
N ASN A 73 -17.71 -13.76 -7.20
CA ASN A 73 -18.55 -13.66 -8.41
C ASN A 73 -18.18 -14.67 -9.51
N ASN A 74 -17.23 -15.58 -9.24
CA ASN A 74 -17.00 -16.79 -10.04
C ASN A 74 -17.85 -17.97 -9.54
N GLN A 75 -19.01 -17.72 -8.90
CA GLN A 75 -20.02 -18.76 -8.85
C GLN A 75 -20.46 -19.00 -10.29
N GLU A 76 -20.14 -20.19 -10.79
CA GLU A 76 -20.54 -20.69 -12.10
C GLU A 76 -22.03 -20.41 -12.29
N HIS A 77 -22.36 -19.34 -13.02
CA HIS A 77 -23.72 -19.13 -13.45
C HIS A 77 -24.05 -20.34 -14.33
N PRO A 78 -25.11 -21.11 -14.01
CA PRO A 78 -25.50 -22.22 -14.86
C PRO A 78 -25.71 -21.64 -16.25
N ALA A 79 -25.00 -22.16 -17.24
CA ALA A 79 -25.08 -21.69 -18.61
C ALA A 79 -26.52 -21.87 -19.07
N ILE A 80 -27.29 -20.77 -19.04
CA ILE A 80 -28.67 -20.75 -19.52
C ILE A 80 -28.58 -21.06 -21.00
N GLN A 81 -28.98 -22.27 -21.38
CA GLN A 81 -29.02 -22.67 -22.78
C GLN A 81 -30.10 -21.86 -23.48
N GLU A 82 -29.87 -21.48 -24.74
CA GLU A 82 -30.77 -20.60 -25.50
C GLU A 82 -32.21 -21.15 -25.66
N ASN A 83 -32.41 -22.45 -25.36
CA ASN A 83 -33.70 -23.14 -25.42
C ASN A 83 -34.22 -23.60 -24.04
N ASP A 84 -33.75 -22.99 -22.95
CA ASP A 84 -34.20 -23.38 -21.61
C ASP A 84 -35.68 -23.00 -21.41
N GLU A 85 -36.48 -23.95 -20.94
CA GLU A 85 -37.91 -23.74 -20.71
C GLU A 85 -38.15 -23.32 -19.26
N LEU A 86 -39.10 -22.41 -19.05
CA LEU A 86 -39.61 -22.08 -17.73
C LEU A 86 -40.68 -23.11 -17.33
N ILE A 87 -40.55 -23.66 -16.13
CA ILE A 87 -41.50 -24.60 -15.54
C ILE A 87 -42.06 -24.04 -14.23
N GLU A 88 -43.35 -24.28 -13.97
CA GLU A 88 -43.98 -23.92 -12.71
C GLU A 88 -44.05 -25.15 -11.78
N ARG A 89 -43.52 -25.01 -10.57
CA ARG A 89 -43.57 -26.04 -9.51
C ARG A 89 -43.80 -25.39 -8.16
N GLY A 90 -44.74 -25.91 -7.37
CA GLY A 90 -44.99 -25.40 -6.01
C GLY A 90 -45.36 -23.91 -5.96
N GLY A 91 -46.00 -23.38 -7.00
CA GLY A 91 -46.38 -21.96 -7.10
C GLY A 91 -45.22 -21.00 -7.41
N SER A 92 -44.03 -21.52 -7.73
CA SER A 92 -42.87 -20.74 -8.16
C SER A 92 -42.41 -21.17 -9.56
N VAL A 93 -41.85 -20.23 -10.32
CA VAL A 93 -41.36 -20.47 -11.68
C VAL A 93 -39.85 -20.66 -11.65
N TYR A 94 -39.37 -21.74 -12.26
CA TYR A 94 -37.96 -22.12 -12.31
C TYR A 94 -37.52 -22.40 -13.74
N TRP A 95 -36.22 -22.24 -14.00
CA TRP A 95 -35.59 -22.80 -15.21
C TRP A 95 -35.53 -24.33 -15.10
N LYS A 96 -35.93 -25.01 -16.17
CA LYS A 96 -35.99 -26.48 -16.21
C LYS A 96 -34.63 -27.12 -15.98
N SER A 97 -33.56 -26.57 -16.54
CA SER A 97 -32.18 -27.05 -16.33
C SER A 97 -31.80 -27.08 -14.85
N SER A 98 -31.92 -25.94 -14.16
CA SER A 98 -31.55 -25.79 -12.73
C SER A 98 -32.38 -26.69 -11.83
N TYR A 99 -33.68 -26.86 -12.12
CA TYR A 99 -34.54 -27.75 -11.35
C TYR A 99 -34.11 -29.23 -11.49
N MET A 100 -33.75 -29.65 -12.71
CA MET A 100 -33.32 -31.03 -12.97
C MET A 100 -31.94 -31.31 -12.37
N GLU A 101 -31.03 -30.35 -12.41
CA GLU A 101 -29.70 -30.44 -11.76
C GLU A 101 -29.82 -30.69 -10.26
N VAL A 102 -30.59 -29.85 -9.55
CA VAL A 102 -30.82 -30.02 -8.10
C VAL A 102 -31.50 -31.35 -7.80
N LYS A 103 -32.49 -31.76 -8.61
CA LYS A 103 -33.16 -33.05 -8.46
C LYS A 103 -32.21 -34.22 -8.64
N ASN A 104 -31.28 -34.16 -9.60
CA ASN A 104 -30.31 -35.21 -9.85
C ASN A 104 -29.30 -35.32 -8.70
N HIS A 105 -28.78 -34.20 -8.22
CA HIS A 105 -27.91 -34.16 -7.04
C HIS A 105 -28.60 -34.66 -5.76
N ALA A 106 -29.89 -34.37 -5.58
CA ALA A 106 -30.64 -34.90 -4.45
C ALA A 106 -30.77 -36.43 -4.50
N ARG A 107 -30.94 -37.01 -5.70
CA ARG A 107 -31.03 -38.48 -5.88
C ARG A 107 -29.68 -39.19 -5.74
N GLU A 108 -28.58 -38.53 -6.08
CA GLU A 108 -27.23 -39.08 -5.93
C GLU A 108 -26.82 -39.21 -4.45
N ASN A 109 -27.32 -38.32 -3.58
CA ASN A 109 -27.06 -38.38 -2.13
C ASN A 109 -27.95 -39.38 -1.37
N GLU A 110 -28.89 -40.04 -2.05
CA GLU A 110 -29.83 -41.02 -1.44
C GLU A 110 -29.49 -42.48 -1.78
N ASN A 111 -28.36 -42.74 -2.46
CA ASN A 111 -27.89 -44.08 -2.84
C ASN A 111 -26.46 -44.34 -2.34
#